data_AF-A0A327X4U6-F1
#
_entry.id   AF-A0A327X4U6-F1
#
_cell.length_a   1.000
_cell.length_b   1.000
_cell.length_c   1.000
_cell.angle_alpha   90.00
_cell.angle_beta   90.00
_cell.angle_gamma   90.00
#
_symmetry.space_group_name_H-M   'P 1'
#
loop_
_entity.id
_entity.type
_entity.pdbx_description
1 polymer ?
#
loop_
_entity_poly.entity_id
_entity_poly.type
_entity_poly.pdbx_seq_one_letter_code
_entity_poly.pdbx_strand_id
1 'polypeptide(L)'
;MTKPNRHPSLMTLRWFRTFIVSLALFFVILFVLPLLYELFVTFTPPMDVSTERTTRRIMMLVSNVFSWVVLFLGLALSWRQRRTQMRREYVHKRVLERRQDKRREAEQARIAHHEKIYGRKPQDKAQKKPD
;
A
#
# COMPACT_ATOMS: atom_id res chain seq x y z
N MET A 1 7.24 29.72 -7.27
CA MET A 1 6.48 28.56 -7.79
C MET A 1 6.78 27.33 -6.93
N THR A 2 5.98 27.11 -5.90
CA THR A 2 6.08 25.99 -4.97
C THR A 2 5.48 24.74 -5.61
N LYS A 3 6.29 23.69 -5.81
CA LYS A 3 5.80 22.38 -6.24
C LYS A 3 4.95 21.79 -5.11
N PRO A 4 3.75 21.24 -5.38
CA PRO A 4 3.00 20.54 -4.36
C PRO A 4 3.74 19.26 -3.99
N ASN A 5 4.08 19.14 -2.70
CA ASN A 5 4.52 17.93 -2.03
C ASN A 5 3.44 16.85 -2.18
N ARG A 6 3.47 16.08 -3.27
CA ARG A 6 2.61 14.91 -3.43
C ARG A 6 3.14 13.83 -2.51
N HIS A 7 2.56 13.74 -1.31
CA HIS A 7 2.79 12.67 -0.36
C HIS A 7 2.50 11.30 -1.02
N PRO A 8 3.53 10.47 -1.29
CA PRO A 8 3.31 9.09 -1.74
C PRO A 8 2.69 8.23 -0.62
N SER A 9 2.67 8.71 0.62
CA SER A 9 2.20 8.00 1.81
C SER A 9 0.69 7.73 1.85
N LEU A 10 -0.13 8.50 1.12
CA LEU A 10 -1.59 8.32 1.15
C LEU A 10 -2.05 7.06 0.40
N MET A 11 -1.31 6.60 -0.61
CA MET A 11 -1.67 5.39 -1.36
C MET A 11 -1.05 4.12 -0.78
N THR A 12 0.13 4.18 -0.16
CA THR A 12 0.69 3.05 0.60
C THR A 12 -0.22 2.67 1.79
N LEU A 13 -0.93 3.63 2.37
CA LEU A 13 -1.92 3.35 3.42
C LEU A 13 -3.14 2.54 2.92
N ARG A 14 -3.52 2.66 1.64
CA ARG A 14 -4.78 2.08 1.13
C ARG A 14 -4.73 0.56 0.96
N TRP A 15 -3.62 0.01 0.44
CA TRP A 15 -3.50 -1.44 0.27
C TRP A 15 -3.41 -2.15 1.62
N PHE A 16 -2.66 -1.55 2.56
CA PHE A 16 -2.53 -2.05 3.92
C PHE A 16 -3.86 -1.97 4.68
N ARG A 17 -4.59 -0.85 4.56
CA ARG A 17 -5.94 -0.73 5.10
C ARG A 17 -6.89 -1.76 4.50
N THR A 18 -6.83 -2.01 3.19
CA THR A 18 -7.66 -3.03 2.54
C THR A 18 -7.35 -4.42 3.09
N PHE A 19 -6.06 -4.75 3.26
CA PHE A 19 -5.63 -6.00 3.87
C PHE A 19 -6.13 -6.15 5.32
N ILE A 20 -5.97 -5.12 6.15
CA ILE A 20 -6.47 -5.13 7.54
C ILE A 20 -7.99 -5.29 7.58
N VAL A 21 -8.73 -4.57 6.73
CA VAL A 21 -10.19 -4.67 6.67
C VAL A 21 -10.62 -6.07 6.24
N SER A 22 -9.96 -6.67 5.25
CA SER A 22 -10.24 -8.06 4.85
C SER A 22 -9.91 -9.06 5.95
N LEU A 23 -8.82 -8.85 6.70
CA LEU A 23 -8.47 -9.67 7.86
C LEU A 23 -9.52 -9.54 8.97
N ALA A 24 -9.97 -8.30 9.26
CA ALA A 24 -11.01 -8.05 10.23
C ALA A 24 -12.33 -8.73 9.82
N LEU A 25 -12.72 -8.60 8.54
CA LEU A 25 -13.92 -9.27 8.01
C LEU A 25 -13.81 -10.80 8.10
N PHE A 26 -12.63 -11.38 7.85
CA PHE A 26 -12.40 -12.81 8.06
C PHE A 26 -12.73 -13.23 9.49
N PHE A 27 -12.20 -12.52 10.49
CA PHE A 27 -12.46 -12.81 11.90
C PHE A 27 -13.94 -12.59 12.27
N VAL A 28 -14.56 -11.53 11.76
CA VAL A 28 -15.99 -11.27 11.99
C VAL A 28 -16.83 -12.42 11.44
N ILE A 29 -16.60 -12.85 10.19
CA ILE A 29 -17.38 -13.94 9.60
C ILE A 29 -17.11 -15.27 10.31
N LEU A 30 -15.87 -15.52 10.73
CA LEU A 30 -15.49 -16.77 11.37
C LEU A 30 -16.06 -16.90 12.79
N PHE A 31 -16.08 -15.82 13.57
CA PHE A 31 -16.46 -15.86 14.98
C PHE A 31 -17.81 -15.25 15.29
N VAL A 32 -18.16 -14.12 14.66
CA VAL A 32 -19.41 -13.39 14.95
C VAL A 32 -20.60 -14.06 14.30
N LEU A 33 -20.46 -14.61 13.08
CA LEU A 33 -21.57 -15.24 12.37
C LEU A 33 -22.13 -16.48 13.12
N PRO A 34 -21.29 -17.40 13.62
CA PRO A 34 -21.78 -18.50 14.45
C PRO A 34 -22.39 -18.02 15.77
N LEU A 35 -21.79 -17.01 16.43
CA LEU A 35 -22.31 -16.43 17.67
C LEU A 35 -23.69 -15.78 17.48
N LEU A 36 -23.91 -15.09 16.37
CA LEU A 36 -25.20 -14.53 16.01
C LEU A 36 -26.25 -15.61 15.78
N TYR A 37 -25.85 -16.75 15.19
CA TYR A 37 -26.73 -17.90 15.03
C TYR A 37 -27.12 -18.51 16.38
N GLU A 38 -26.18 -18.65 17.32
CA GLU A 38 -26.48 -19.09 18.70
C GLU A 38 -27.50 -18.19 19.39
N LEU A 39 -27.31 -16.88 19.29
CA LEU A 39 -28.26 -15.90 19.82
C LEU A 39 -29.64 -16.07 19.15
N PHE A 40 -29.67 -16.20 17.82
CA PHE A 40 -30.91 -16.39 17.08
C PHE A 40 -31.67 -17.65 17.51
N VAL A 41 -30.99 -18.79 17.67
CA VAL A 41 -31.58 -20.04 18.17
C VAL A 41 -32.13 -19.86 19.59
N THR A 42 -31.45 -19.10 20.44
CA THR A 42 -31.91 -18.82 21.81
C THR A 42 -33.21 -18.01 21.85
N PHE A 43 -33.43 -17.12 20.88
CA PHE A 43 -34.64 -16.28 20.78
C PHE A 43 -35.75 -16.87 19.92
N THR A 44 -35.49 -17.92 19.12
CA THR A 44 -36.51 -18.53 18.27
C THR A 44 -37.24 -19.67 18.98
N PRO A 45 -38.51 -19.94 18.60
CA PRO A 45 -39.26 -21.06 19.15
C PRO A 45 -38.55 -22.39 18.87
N PRO A 46 -38.73 -23.40 19.73
CA PRO A 46 -38.01 -24.67 19.64
C PRO A 46 -38.24 -25.33 18.28
N MET A 47 -37.15 -25.51 17.53
CA MET A 47 -37.13 -26.35 16.34
C MET A 47 -36.86 -27.81 16.74
N ASP A 48 -37.17 -28.75 15.84
CA ASP A 48 -36.76 -30.14 16.01
C ASP A 48 -35.23 -30.23 16.22
N VAL A 49 -34.82 -31.02 17.22
CA VAL A 49 -33.40 -31.18 17.64
C VAL A 49 -32.51 -31.66 16.48
N SER A 50 -33.07 -32.46 15.56
CA SER A 50 -32.38 -32.91 14.34
C SER A 50 -32.09 -31.76 13.37
N THR A 51 -33.06 -30.85 13.20
CA THR A 51 -32.97 -29.67 12.34
C THR A 51 -32.01 -28.64 12.92
N GLU A 52 -32.04 -28.41 14.24
CA GLU A 52 -31.13 -27.51 14.94
C GLU A 52 -29.66 -27.93 14.76
N ARG A 53 -29.34 -29.20 15.03
CA ARG A 53 -27.96 -29.73 14.87
C ARG A 53 -27.47 -29.64 13.43
N THR A 54 -28.34 -29.96 12.47
CA THR A 54 -27.99 -29.95 11.05
C THR A 54 -27.74 -28.52 10.58
N THR A 55 -28.61 -27.58 10.95
CA THR A 55 -28.50 -26.16 10.60
C THR A 55 -27.27 -25.53 11.26
N ARG A 56 -26.95 -25.88 12.51
CA ARG A 56 -25.72 -25.45 13.20
C ARG A 56 -24.46 -25.92 12.47
N ARG A 57 -24.42 -27.18 12.01
CA ARG A 57 -23.29 -27.71 11.22
C ARG A 57 -23.16 -26.98 9.88
N ILE A 58 -24.27 -26.75 9.19
CA ILE A 58 -24.29 -26.00 7.93
C ILE A 58 -23.78 -24.58 8.17
N MET A 59 -24.24 -23.91 9.23
CA MET A 59 -23.84 -22.55 9.56
C MET A 59 -22.33 -22.43 9.85
N MET A 60 -21.78 -23.36 10.64
CA MET A 60 -20.33 -23.42 10.88
C MET A 60 -19.54 -23.65 9.58
N LEU A 61 -20.02 -24.53 8.71
CA LEU A 61 -19.36 -24.83 7.45
C LEU A 61 -19.41 -23.64 6.48
N VAL A 62 -20.58 -23.00 6.35
CA VAL A 62 -20.78 -21.80 5.52
C VAL A 62 -19.93 -20.65 6.03
N SER A 63 -19.93 -20.36 7.33
CA SER A 63 -19.08 -19.35 7.96
C SER A 63 -17.60 -19.61 7.67
N ASN A 64 -17.14 -20.85 7.81
CA ASN A 64 -15.76 -21.20 7.54
C ASN A 64 -15.42 -20.96 6.06
N VAL A 65 -16.19 -21.53 5.12
CA VAL A 65 -15.96 -21.36 3.68
C VAL A 65 -15.99 -19.88 3.26
N PHE A 66 -17.00 -19.12 3.70
CA PHE A 66 -17.09 -17.69 3.38
C PHE A 66 -15.95 -16.88 3.97
N SER A 67 -15.50 -17.20 5.20
CA SER A 67 -14.36 -16.48 5.80
C SER A 67 -13.11 -16.67 4.93
N TRP A 68 -12.78 -17.91 4.55
CA TRP A 68 -11.65 -18.19 3.65
C TRP A 68 -11.76 -17.50 2.29
N VAL A 69 -12.96 -17.49 1.69
CA VAL A 69 -13.20 -16.80 0.42
C VAL A 69 -12.93 -15.30 0.56
N VAL A 70 -13.41 -14.66 1.63
CA VAL A 70 -13.20 -13.24 1.90
C VAL A 70 -11.72 -12.94 2.15
N LEU A 71 -11.02 -13.79 2.90
CA LEU A 71 -9.59 -13.65 3.14
C LEU A 71 -8.80 -13.77 1.82
N PHE A 72 -9.12 -14.75 0.99
CA PHE A 72 -8.45 -14.97 -0.29
C PHE A 72 -8.68 -13.81 -1.27
N LEU A 73 -9.92 -13.33 -1.40
CA LEU A 73 -10.26 -12.17 -2.23
C LEU A 73 -9.56 -10.89 -1.73
N GLY A 74 -9.57 -10.66 -0.42
CA GLY A 74 -8.87 -9.52 0.19
C GLY A 74 -7.36 -9.54 -0.03
N LEU A 75 -6.76 -10.72 0.08
CA LEU A 75 -5.34 -10.94 -0.16
C LEU A 75 -4.98 -10.77 -1.64
N ALA A 76 -5.81 -11.28 -2.56
CA ALA A 76 -5.62 -11.09 -4.00
C ALA A 76 -5.74 -9.62 -4.41
N LEU A 77 -6.71 -8.87 -3.87
CA LEU A 77 -6.89 -7.45 -4.15
C LEU A 77 -5.73 -6.61 -3.59
N SER A 78 -5.34 -6.84 -2.34
CA SER A 78 -4.20 -6.14 -1.73
C SER A 78 -2.89 -6.44 -2.46
N TRP A 79 -2.67 -7.70 -2.88
CA TRP A 79 -1.53 -8.09 -3.71
C TRP A 79 -1.51 -7.37 -5.06
N ARG A 80 -2.65 -7.31 -5.76
CA ARG A 80 -2.78 -6.58 -7.03
C ARG A 80 -2.47 -5.10 -6.86
N GLN A 81 -2.97 -4.48 -5.79
CA GLN A 81 -2.67 -3.08 -5.47
C GLN A 81 -1.18 -2.87 -5.21
N ARG A 82 -0.55 -3.75 -4.41
CA ARG A 82 0.89 -3.71 -4.12
C ARG A 82 1.75 -3.85 -5.39
N ARG A 83 1.41 -4.79 -6.28
CA ARG A 83 2.11 -4.99 -7.56
C ARG A 83 2.03 -3.75 -8.46
N THR A 84 0.89 -3.08 -8.45
CA THR A 84 0.66 -1.84 -9.22
C THR A 84 1.50 -0.68 -8.65
N GLN A 85 1.66 -0.60 -7.33
CA GLN A 85 2.51 0.41 -6.67
C GLN A 85 3.98 0.21 -7.02
N MET A 86 4.51 -1.01 -6.85
CA MET A 86 5.88 -1.35 -7.20
C MET A 86 6.21 -0.99 -8.65
N ARG A 87 5.29 -1.28 -9.58
CA ARG A 87 5.47 -0.96 -11.02
C ARG A 87 5.53 0.55 -11.27
N ARG A 88 4.72 1.34 -10.57
CA ARG A 88 4.72 2.81 -10.67
C ARG A 88 5.99 3.41 -10.09
N GLU A 89 6.45 2.94 -8.93
CA GLU A 89 7.69 3.40 -8.31
C GLU A 89 8.91 3.09 -9.19
N TYR A 90 8.96 1.91 -9.80
CA TYR A 90 10.04 1.53 -10.71
C TYR A 90 10.12 2.41 -11.96
N VAL A 91 8.96 2.73 -12.54
CA VAL A 91 8.89 3.66 -13.69
C VAL A 91 9.24 5.08 -13.28
N HIS A 92 8.78 5.54 -12.11
CA HIS A 92 9.06 6.90 -11.65
C HIS A 92 10.54 7.12 -11.31
N LYS A 93 11.20 6.13 -10.69
CA LYS A 93 12.65 6.15 -10.47
C LYS A 93 13.43 6.30 -11.78
N ARG A 94 13.13 5.47 -12.79
CA ARG A 94 13.82 5.54 -14.09
C ARG A 94 13.64 6.89 -14.81
N VAL A 95 12.47 7.51 -14.69
CA VAL A 95 12.22 8.83 -15.30
C VAL A 95 12.94 9.95 -14.53
N LEU A 96 13.04 9.83 -13.20
CA LEU A 96 13.76 10.79 -12.36
C LEU A 96 15.27 10.72 -12.58
N GLU A 97 15.85 9.52 -12.66
CA GLU A 97 17.26 9.29 -12.97
C GLU A 97 17.64 9.93 -14.31
N ARG A 98 16.88 9.63 -15.38
CA ARG A 98 17.09 10.24 -16.71
C ARG A 98 16.98 11.77 -16.72
N ARG A 99 16.20 12.36 -15.82
CA ARG A 99 16.09 13.83 -15.69
C ARG A 99 17.21 14.42 -14.86
N GLN A 100 17.72 13.71 -13.85
CA GLN A 100 18.87 14.15 -13.06
C GLN A 100 20.16 14.07 -13.87
N ASP A 101 20.34 13.02 -14.67
CA ASP A 101 21.52 12.86 -15.52
C ASP A 101 21.62 14.00 -16.53
N LYS A 102 20.51 14.35 -17.21
CA LYS A 102 20.47 15.52 -18.11
C LYS A 102 20.74 16.86 -17.42
N ARG A 103 20.37 17.00 -16.14
CA ARG A 103 20.69 18.22 -15.36
C ARG A 103 22.16 18.26 -14.98
N ARG A 104 22.74 17.13 -14.60
CA ARG A 104 24.18 17.01 -14.29
C ARG A 104 25.04 17.25 -15.54
N GLU A 105 24.63 16.73 -16.70
CA GLU A 105 25.30 17.01 -17.98
C GLU A 105 25.22 18.49 -18.36
N ALA A 106 24.07 19.14 -18.15
CA ALA A 106 23.93 20.58 -18.41
C ALA A 106 24.75 21.46 -17.44
N GLU A 107 24.85 21.05 -16.18
CA GLU A 107 25.71 21.71 -15.18
C GLU A 107 27.20 21.50 -15.48
N GLN A 108 27.61 20.27 -15.85
CA GLN A 108 28.97 19.98 -16.27
C GLN A 108 29.34 20.70 -17.57
N ALA A 109 28.43 20.78 -18.54
CA ALA A 109 28.63 21.54 -19.76
C ALA A 109 28.76 23.04 -19.48
N ARG A 110 27.99 23.58 -18.53
CA ARG A 110 28.17 24.97 -18.06
C ARG A 110 29.53 25.19 -17.39
N ILE A 111 29.97 24.29 -16.54
CA ILE A 111 31.28 24.38 -15.87
C ILE A 111 32.42 24.29 -16.90
N ALA A 112 32.35 23.34 -17.84
CA ALA A 112 33.34 23.18 -18.91
C ALA A 112 33.37 24.36 -19.89
N HIS A 113 32.21 24.92 -20.22
CA HIS A 113 32.12 26.14 -21.05
C HIS A 113 32.64 27.37 -20.29
N HIS A 114 32.37 27.47 -18.99
CA HIS A 114 32.90 28.53 -18.15
C HIS A 114 34.43 28.46 -18.01
N GLU A 115 34.98 27.26 -17.86
CA GLU A 115 36.43 27.00 -17.82
C GLU A 115 37.11 27.36 -19.15
N LYS A 116 36.49 27.04 -20.29
CA LYS A 116 37.00 27.42 -21.62
C LYS A 116 37.00 28.94 -21.87
N ILE A 117 36.01 29.67 -21.36
CA ILE A 117 35.92 31.12 -21.58
C ILE A 117 36.79 31.91 -20.59
N TYR A 118 36.93 31.45 -19.34
CA TYR A 118 37.55 32.23 -18.26
C TYR A 118 38.85 31.64 -17.69
N GLY A 119 39.33 30.50 -18.19
CA GLY A 119 40.66 29.96 -17.91
C GLY A 119 40.97 29.56 -16.46
N ARG A 120 40.07 29.81 -15.49
CA ARG A 120 40.25 29.40 -14.09
C ARG A 120 38.91 29.27 -13.36
N LYS A 121 38.70 28.14 -12.68
CA LYS A 121 37.56 27.89 -11.80
C LYS A 121 37.49 28.97 -10.71
N PRO A 122 36.31 29.53 -10.38
CA PRO A 122 36.14 30.32 -9.17
C PRO A 122 36.06 29.35 -7.98
N GLN A 123 37.20 28.88 -7.47
CA GLN A 123 37.23 28.11 -6.20
C GLN A 123 38.16 28.67 -5.11
N ASP A 124 38.99 29.68 -5.37
CA ASP A 124 39.98 30.12 -4.36
C ASP A 124 39.70 31.48 -3.68
N LYS A 125 38.47 32.01 -3.72
CA LYS A 125 38.15 33.31 -3.07
C LYS A 125 37.13 33.28 -1.93
N ALA A 126 36.72 32.10 -1.46
CA ALA A 126 35.83 31.99 -0.29
C ALA A 126 36.52 31.50 1.00
N GLN A 127 37.83 31.20 0.97
CA GLN A 127 38.54 30.60 2.10
C GLN A 127 39.92 31.24 2.33
N LYS A 128 39.97 32.57 2.43
CA LYS A 128 41.06 33.29 3.11
C LYS A 128 40.51 34.63 3.58
N LYS A 129 39.88 34.62 4.75
CA LYS A 129 39.90 35.77 5.66
C LYS A 129 41.13 35.55 6.55
N PRO A 130 42.21 36.31 6.39
CA PRO A 130 43.17 36.48 7.47
C PRO A 130 42.59 37.49 8.48
N ASP A 131 43.01 37.28 9.73
CA ASP A 131 42.85 38.10 10.94
C ASP A 131 41.49 38.05 11.65
#